data_AF-A0A7C9CJA1-F1
#
_entry.id   AF-A0A7C9CJA1-F1
#
_cell.length_a   1.000
_cell.length_b   1.000
_cell.length_c   1.000
_cell.angle_alpha   90.00
_cell.angle_beta   90.00
_cell.angle_gamma   90.00
#
_symmetry.space_group_name_H-M   'P 1'
#
loop_
_entity.id
_entity.type
_entity.pdbx_description
1 polymer ?
#
loop_
_entity_poly.entity_id
_entity_poly.type
_entity_poly.pdbx_seq_one_letter_code
_entity_poly.pdbx_strand_id
1 'polypeptide(L)'
;MQVSDPFFIAFAFVFASSRLKLLSDLLIIGKSARAWLNEHRIYLIKTVTCYACGSLDCMMNKLGLRQANFLPTNKAGDIDKNKYYEMGKFDFRTSYMFLIPLGTLVILNLTCFVGGVARVIVTRNWDAMLAQMLFSFYVLIMSFPVIEGMVFRKDDGRVSLLSTLMSTVVSLVFLSLGYFLLLH
;
A
#
# COMPACT_ATOMS: atom_id res chain seq x y z
N MET A 1 -17.13 -9.89 -8.05
CA MET A 1 -16.76 -11.31 -8.19
C MET A 1 -17.35 -12.00 -6.98
N GLN A 2 -18.30 -12.93 -7.19
CA GLN A 2 -18.93 -13.66 -6.09
C GLN A 2 -17.94 -14.69 -5.54
N VAL A 3 -18.01 -15.00 -4.24
CA VAL A 3 -17.10 -15.97 -3.60
C VAL A 3 -17.43 -17.39 -4.06
N SER A 4 -18.70 -17.67 -4.34
CA SER A 4 -19.15 -18.94 -4.91
C SER A 4 -18.76 -19.14 -6.37
N ASP A 5 -18.18 -18.15 -7.03
CA ASP A 5 -17.76 -18.26 -8.42
C ASP A 5 -16.55 -19.21 -8.57
N PRO A 6 -16.60 -20.21 -9.47
CA PRO A 6 -15.50 -21.15 -9.66
C PRO A 6 -14.18 -20.49 -10.04
N PHE A 7 -14.21 -19.37 -10.77
CA PHE A 7 -13.02 -18.60 -11.11
C PHE A 7 -12.43 -17.89 -9.89
N PHE A 8 -13.27 -17.41 -8.97
CA PHE A 8 -12.79 -16.86 -7.70
C PHE A 8 -12.09 -17.93 -6.86
N ILE A 9 -12.68 -19.14 -6.77
CA ILE A 9 -12.08 -20.26 -6.03
C ILE A 9 -10.74 -20.66 -6.66
N ALA A 10 -10.69 -20.79 -7.99
CA ALA A 10 -9.45 -21.08 -8.71
C ALA A 10 -8.39 -19.99 -8.48
N PHE A 11 -8.78 -18.71 -8.55
CA PHE A 11 -7.90 -17.59 -8.28
C PHE A 11 -7.36 -17.63 -6.85
N ALA A 12 -8.23 -17.82 -5.85
CA ALA A 12 -7.84 -17.89 -4.45
C ALA A 12 -6.89 -19.07 -4.19
N PHE A 13 -7.15 -20.22 -4.82
CA PHE A 13 -6.29 -21.40 -4.72
C PHE A 13 -4.92 -21.17 -5.33
N VAL A 14 -4.84 -20.63 -6.56
CA VAL A 14 -3.56 -20.30 -7.22
C VAL A 14 -2.80 -19.25 -6.42
N PHE A 15 -3.49 -18.23 -5.94
CA PHE A 15 -2.89 -17.20 -5.09
C PHE A 15 -2.32 -17.82 -3.82
N ALA A 16 -3.13 -18.54 -3.02
CA ALA A 16 -2.69 -19.13 -1.76
C ALA A 16 -1.55 -20.14 -1.95
N SER A 17 -1.67 -21.05 -2.93
CA SER A 17 -0.63 -22.04 -3.22
C SER A 17 0.69 -21.40 -3.65
N SER A 18 0.66 -20.35 -4.48
CA SER A 18 1.88 -19.63 -4.86
C SER A 18 2.57 -19.00 -3.65
N ARG A 19 1.81 -18.45 -2.69
CA ARG A 19 2.36 -17.88 -1.45
C ARG A 19 2.91 -18.94 -0.53
N LEU A 20 2.17 -20.03 -0.33
CA LEU A 20 2.59 -21.14 0.53
C LEU A 20 3.83 -21.83 -0.01
N LYS A 21 3.94 -22.01 -1.33
CA LYS A 21 5.11 -22.60 -1.98
C LYS A 21 6.35 -21.72 -1.80
N LEU A 22 6.21 -20.41 -2.00
CA LEU A 22 7.32 -19.48 -1.76
C LEU A 22 7.74 -19.49 -0.28
N LEU A 23 6.78 -19.57 0.64
CA LEU A 23 7.06 -19.68 2.07
C LEU A 23 7.79 -20.99 2.40
N SER A 24 7.33 -22.14 1.85
CA SER A 24 7.98 -23.42 2.08
C SER A 24 9.41 -23.46 1.55
N ASP A 25 9.64 -22.91 0.35
CA ASP A 25 10.98 -22.86 -0.25
C ASP A 25 11.94 -22.05 0.63
N LEU A 26 11.46 -20.92 1.18
CA LEU A 26 12.28 -20.07 2.05
C LEU A 26 12.58 -20.71 3.41
N LEU A 27 11.63 -21.47 3.97
CA LEU A 27 11.85 -22.23 5.19
C LEU A 27 12.88 -23.34 4.98
N ILE A 28 12.87 -24.02 3.83
CA ILE A 28 13.85 -25.04 3.46
C ILE A 28 15.26 -24.44 3.32
N ILE A 29 15.36 -23.22 2.76
CA ILE A 29 16.63 -22.48 2.61
C ILE A 29 17.11 -21.89 3.96
N GLY A 30 16.35 -22.04 5.05
CA GLY A 30 16.69 -21.52 6.37
C GLY A 30 16.48 -20.02 6.54
N LYS A 31 15.76 -19.37 5.61
CA LYS A 31 15.37 -17.96 5.75
C LYS A 31 14.21 -17.82 6.74
N SER A 32 14.26 -16.79 7.59
CA SER A 32 13.20 -16.49 8.56
C SER A 32 11.89 -16.10 7.86
N ALA A 33 10.74 -16.59 8.36
CA ALA A 33 9.41 -16.16 7.92
C ALA A 33 9.22 -14.63 8.03
N ARG A 34 9.91 -13.98 8.97
CA ARG A 34 9.91 -12.52 9.11
C ARG A 34 10.62 -11.83 7.95
N ALA A 35 11.70 -12.43 7.43
CA ALA A 35 12.41 -11.91 6.26
C ALA A 35 11.52 -12.01 5.01
N TRP A 36 10.83 -13.14 4.82
CA TRP A 36 9.84 -13.29 3.73
C TRP A 36 8.73 -12.24 3.79
N LEU A 37 8.14 -12.02 4.97
CA LEU A 37 7.10 -11.02 5.16
C LEU A 37 7.62 -9.61 4.81
N ASN A 38 8.83 -9.27 5.26
CA ASN A 38 9.45 -8.00 4.94
C ASN A 38 9.74 -7.85 3.44
N GLU A 39 10.24 -8.90 2.77
CA GLU A 39 10.43 -8.90 1.31
C GLU A 39 9.10 -8.64 0.58
N HIS A 40 8.02 -9.29 1.00
CA HIS A 40 6.68 -9.04 0.44
C HIS A 40 6.17 -7.62 0.66
N ARG A 41 6.34 -7.08 1.88
CA ARG A 41 5.97 -5.70 2.20
C ARG A 41 6.74 -4.70 1.33
N ILE A 42 8.04 -4.89 1.20
CA ILE A 42 8.90 -4.04 0.36
C ILE A 42 8.46 -4.14 -1.10
N TYR A 43 8.16 -5.34 -1.60
CA TYR A 43 7.69 -5.53 -2.98
C TYR A 43 6.39 -4.77 -3.25
N LEU A 44 5.42 -4.84 -2.34
CA LEU A 44 4.15 -4.12 -2.49
C LEU A 44 4.35 -2.61 -2.43
N ILE A 45 5.10 -2.09 -1.46
CA ILE A 45 5.39 -0.66 -1.34
C ILE A 45 6.10 -0.15 -2.58
N LYS A 46 7.12 -0.86 -3.08
CA LYS A 46 7.83 -0.49 -4.32
C LYS A 46 6.89 -0.43 -5.51
N THR A 47 6.12 -1.49 -5.72
CA THR A 47 5.17 -1.60 -6.83
C THR A 47 4.17 -0.44 -6.80
N VAL A 48 3.53 -0.20 -5.66
CA VAL A 48 2.57 0.89 -5.47
C VAL A 48 3.22 2.26 -5.69
N THR A 49 4.40 2.48 -5.13
CA THR A 49 5.12 3.75 -5.24
C THR A 49 5.53 4.02 -6.70
N CYS A 50 6.01 3.01 -7.42
CA CYS A 50 6.35 3.11 -8.83
C CYS A 50 5.12 3.45 -9.68
N TYR A 51 3.99 2.77 -9.47
CA TYR A 51 2.76 3.07 -10.19
C TYR A 51 2.24 4.48 -9.88
N ALA A 52 2.25 4.89 -8.61
CA ALA A 52 1.80 6.21 -8.22
C ALA A 52 2.68 7.32 -8.81
N CYS A 53 4.02 7.18 -8.71
CA CYS A 53 4.94 8.15 -9.27
C CYS A 53 4.88 8.19 -10.80
N GLY A 54 4.78 7.03 -11.46
CA GLY A 54 4.62 6.97 -12.92
C GLY A 54 3.32 7.60 -13.38
N SER A 55 2.23 7.43 -12.63
CA SER A 55 0.94 8.06 -12.93
C SER A 55 1.01 9.58 -12.77
N LEU A 56 1.62 10.06 -11.68
CA LEU A 56 1.83 11.49 -11.45
C LEU A 56 2.72 12.11 -12.54
N ASP A 57 3.82 11.46 -12.91
CA ASP A 57 4.71 11.95 -13.97
C ASP A 57 3.99 12.02 -15.32
N CYS A 58 3.16 11.02 -15.64
CA CYS A 58 2.29 11.03 -16.82
C CYS A 58 1.28 12.19 -16.80
N MET A 59 0.63 12.44 -15.66
CA MET A 59 -0.30 13.56 -15.51
C MET A 59 0.40 14.91 -15.66
N MET A 60 1.55 15.09 -15.02
CA MET A 60 2.35 16.33 -15.12
C MET A 60 2.82 16.58 -16.56
N ASN A 61 3.23 15.52 -17.26
CA ASN A 61 3.61 15.60 -18.66
C ASN A 61 2.42 16.00 -19.55
N LYS A 62 1.23 15.40 -19.32
CA LYS A 62 0.01 15.78 -20.06
C LYS A 62 -0.45 17.22 -19.81
N LEU A 63 -0.21 17.75 -18.61
CA LEU A 63 -0.54 19.13 -18.27
C LEU A 63 0.52 20.15 -18.73
N GLY A 64 1.60 19.69 -19.39
CA GLY A 64 2.70 20.56 -19.85
C GLY A 64 3.55 21.15 -18.72
N LEU A 65 3.43 20.63 -17.50
CA LEU A 65 4.03 21.20 -16.29
C LEU A 65 5.46 20.68 -16.02
N ARG A 66 5.97 19.71 -16.79
CA ARG A 66 7.27 19.07 -16.52
C ARG A 66 7.92 18.47 -17.77
N GLN A 67 9.19 18.83 -18.01
CA GLN A 67 10.12 18.01 -18.80
C GLN A 67 10.72 16.94 -17.87
N ALA A 68 10.73 15.68 -18.31
CA ALA A 68 11.23 14.55 -17.52
C ALA A 68 12.75 14.71 -17.26
N ASN A 69 13.11 15.16 -16.06
CA ASN A 69 14.50 15.16 -15.59
C ASN A 69 14.72 13.96 -14.66
N PHE A 70 15.22 12.86 -15.24
CA PHE A 70 15.71 11.70 -14.48
C PHE A 70 17.13 11.98 -14.00
N LEU A 71 17.26 12.75 -12.91
CA LEU A 71 18.52 12.84 -12.18
C LEU A 71 18.67 11.59 -11.30
N PRO A 72 19.72 10.76 -11.48
CA PRO A 72 19.98 9.62 -10.63
C PRO A 72 20.13 10.06 -9.18
N THR A 73 19.36 9.47 -8.26
CA THR A 73 19.50 9.78 -6.84
C THR A 73 20.80 9.16 -6.34
N ASN A 74 21.70 9.99 -5.82
CA ASN A 74 22.94 9.51 -5.23
C ASN A 74 22.62 8.68 -3.97
N LYS A 75 22.99 7.38 -3.99
CA LYS A 75 22.79 6.44 -2.87
C LYS A 75 24.00 6.32 -1.95
N ALA A 76 25.06 7.10 -2.17
CA ALA A 76 26.37 6.87 -1.55
C ALA A 76 26.62 7.56 -0.18
N GLY A 77 25.63 8.18 0.46
CA GLY A 77 25.91 9.16 1.52
C GLY A 77 25.16 9.08 2.85
N ASP A 78 24.44 7.99 3.19
CA ASP A 78 23.65 7.97 4.43
C ASP A 78 24.02 6.81 5.35
N ILE A 79 25.05 7.05 6.16
CA ILE A 79 25.53 6.12 7.20
C ILE A 79 24.43 5.88 8.26
N ASP A 80 23.51 6.83 8.46
CA ASP A 80 22.37 6.72 9.38
C ASP A 80 21.22 5.82 8.87
N LYS A 81 21.10 5.57 7.56
CA LYS A 81 20.06 4.69 6.99
C LYS A 81 20.26 3.22 7.37
N ASN A 82 21.48 2.82 7.70
CA ASN A 82 21.80 1.42 7.98
C ASN A 82 21.20 0.94 9.32
N LYS A 83 21.04 1.84 10.30
CA LYS A 83 20.61 1.48 11.66
C LYS A 83 19.17 0.93 11.70
N TYR A 84 18.24 1.50 10.92
CA TYR A 84 16.86 1.00 10.84
C TYR A 84 16.74 -0.25 9.98
N TYR A 85 17.58 -0.36 8.94
CA TYR A 85 17.65 -1.54 8.09
C TYR A 85 18.08 -2.78 8.90
N GLU A 86 19.10 -2.65 9.74
CA GLU A 86 19.56 -3.71 10.66
C GLU A 86 18.49 -4.10 11.69
N MET A 87 17.67 -3.14 12.15
CA MET A 87 16.53 -3.40 13.04
C MET A 87 15.27 -3.95 12.33
N GLY A 88 15.31 -4.10 10.99
CA GLY A 88 14.17 -4.55 10.20
C GLY A 88 12.98 -3.58 10.21
N LYS A 89 13.23 -2.28 10.45
CA LYS A 89 12.23 -1.21 10.46
C LYS A 89 12.31 -0.40 9.17
N PHE A 90 11.15 0.01 8.66
CA PHE A 90 11.08 0.92 7.51
C PHE A 90 11.54 2.32 7.91
N ASP A 91 12.34 2.99 7.08
CA ASP A 91 12.67 4.40 7.26
C ASP A 91 11.80 5.24 6.33
N PHE A 92 10.97 6.11 6.91
CA PHE A 92 10.07 6.98 6.15
C PHE A 92 10.60 8.40 5.98
N ARG A 93 11.88 8.65 6.32
CA ARG A 93 12.58 9.90 5.99
C ARG A 93 12.95 9.94 4.50
N THR A 94 11.94 10.06 3.66
CA THR A 94 12.08 10.17 2.19
C THR A 94 11.30 11.36 1.66
N SER A 95 11.43 11.64 0.37
CA SER A 95 10.75 12.76 -0.28
C SER A 95 9.22 12.67 -0.15
N TYR A 96 8.58 13.81 0.10
CA TYR A 96 7.13 13.98 0.11
C TYR A 96 6.46 13.46 -1.18
N MET A 97 7.18 13.50 -2.30
CA MET A 97 6.72 12.97 -3.59
C MET A 97 6.38 11.48 -3.54
N PHE A 98 7.04 10.72 -2.66
CA PHE A 98 6.77 9.29 -2.46
C PHE A 98 5.80 9.02 -1.30
N LEU A 99 5.93 9.79 -0.22
CA LEU A 99 5.12 9.58 0.99
C LEU A 99 3.65 9.97 0.79
N ILE A 100 3.36 11.06 0.06
CA ILE A 100 1.99 11.54 -0.13
C ILE A 100 1.14 10.52 -0.90
N PRO A 101 1.56 9.99 -2.06
CA PRO A 101 0.76 9.01 -2.78
C PRO A 101 0.63 7.68 -2.03
N LEU A 102 1.70 7.24 -1.36
CA LEU A 102 1.67 6.03 -0.54
C LEU A 102 0.69 6.17 0.63
N GLY A 103 0.75 7.28 1.38
CA GLY A 103 -0.16 7.57 2.48
C GLY A 103 -1.61 7.70 2.00
N THR A 104 -1.83 8.35 0.85
CA THR A 104 -3.17 8.50 0.24
C THR A 104 -3.78 7.13 -0.05
N LEU A 105 -3.03 6.22 -0.67
CA LEU A 105 -3.53 4.87 -0.98
C LEU A 105 -3.84 4.05 0.27
N VAL A 106 -3.03 4.17 1.33
CA VAL A 106 -3.29 3.50 2.60
C VAL A 106 -4.57 4.03 3.26
N ILE A 107 -4.77 5.36 3.27
CA ILE A 107 -5.98 5.99 3.81
C ILE A 107 -7.21 5.56 3.00
N LEU A 108 -7.15 5.63 1.67
CA LEU A 108 -8.24 5.19 0.80
C LEU A 108 -8.59 3.71 1.00
N ASN A 109 -7.59 2.82 1.09
CA ASN A 109 -7.84 1.41 1.35
C ASN A 109 -8.47 1.19 2.73
N LEU A 110 -8.03 1.93 3.76
CA LEU A 110 -8.64 1.87 5.09
C LEU A 110 -10.10 2.34 5.08
N THR A 111 -10.40 3.45 4.40
CA THR A 111 -11.78 3.94 4.25
C THR A 111 -12.64 2.95 3.48
N CYS A 112 -12.14 2.37 2.38
CA CYS A 112 -12.83 1.31 1.64
C CYS A 112 -13.09 0.07 2.49
N PHE A 113 -12.13 -0.34 3.33
CA PHE A 113 -12.30 -1.48 4.22
C PHE A 113 -13.44 -1.23 5.23
N VAL A 114 -13.40 -0.09 5.93
CA VAL A 114 -14.41 0.27 6.92
C VAL A 114 -15.79 0.41 6.27
N GLY A 115 -15.87 1.08 5.11
CA GLY A 115 -17.11 1.22 4.34
C GLY A 115 -17.63 -0.13 3.84
N GLY A 116 -16.75 -1.03 3.40
CA GLY A 116 -17.09 -2.38 2.98
C GLY A 116 -17.66 -3.22 4.12
N VAL A 117 -17.04 -3.18 5.30
CA VAL A 117 -17.54 -3.85 6.52
C VAL A 117 -18.91 -3.32 6.90
N ALA A 118 -19.08 -1.99 6.97
CA ALA A 118 -20.37 -1.38 7.27
C ALA A 118 -21.45 -1.81 6.25
N ARG A 119 -21.13 -1.82 4.96
CA ARG A 119 -22.06 -2.23 3.89
C ARG A 119 -22.45 -3.70 4.00
N VAL A 120 -21.52 -4.59 4.33
CA VAL A 120 -21.82 -6.02 4.51
C VAL A 120 -22.74 -6.24 5.70
N ILE A 121 -22.53 -5.53 6.82
CA ILE A 121 -23.39 -5.62 8.00
C ILE A 121 -24.84 -5.19 7.66
N VAL A 122 -24.98 -4.10 6.90
CA VAL A 122 -26.30 -3.55 6.52
C VAL A 122 -27.00 -4.41 5.47
N THR A 123 -26.30 -4.80 4.41
CA THR A 123 -26.91 -5.49 3.25
C THR A 123 -26.96 -7.01 3.41
N ARG A 124 -26.22 -7.58 4.37
CA ARG A 124 -26.02 -9.03 4.58
C ARG A 124 -25.56 -9.79 3.33
N ASN A 125 -25.03 -9.09 2.32
CA ASN A 125 -24.56 -9.69 1.08
C ASN A 125 -23.08 -10.07 1.19
N TRP A 126 -22.83 -11.18 1.87
CA TRP A 126 -21.48 -11.71 2.09
C TRP A 126 -20.83 -12.18 0.79
N ASP A 127 -21.58 -12.85 -0.07
CA ASP A 127 -21.04 -13.49 -1.27
C ASP A 127 -20.47 -12.48 -2.28
N ALA A 128 -21.10 -11.31 -2.44
CA ALA A 128 -20.58 -10.29 -3.35
C ALA A 128 -19.40 -9.48 -2.79
N MET A 129 -19.28 -9.37 -1.47
CA MET A 129 -18.41 -8.37 -0.83
C MET A 129 -17.21 -8.98 -0.09
N LEU A 130 -17.28 -10.25 0.31
CA LEU A 130 -16.24 -10.89 1.12
C LEU A 130 -14.90 -10.96 0.37
N ALA A 131 -14.91 -11.23 -0.93
CA ALA A 131 -13.71 -11.19 -1.76
C ALA A 131 -12.99 -9.83 -1.71
N GLN A 132 -13.74 -8.74 -1.87
CA GLN A 132 -13.20 -7.38 -1.84
C GLN A 132 -12.72 -6.99 -0.43
N MET A 133 -13.43 -7.43 0.60
CA MET A 133 -13.06 -7.22 2.00
C MET A 133 -11.75 -7.94 2.35
N LEU A 134 -11.61 -9.22 1.98
CA LEU A 134 -10.37 -9.99 2.19
C LEU A 134 -9.18 -9.36 1.48
N PHE A 135 -9.38 -8.92 0.23
CA PHE A 135 -8.32 -8.26 -0.53
C PHE A 135 -7.90 -6.93 0.13
N SER A 136 -8.87 -6.09 0.52
CA SER A 136 -8.59 -4.83 1.20
C SER A 136 -7.89 -5.05 2.55
N PHE A 137 -8.34 -6.05 3.32
CA PHE A 137 -7.71 -6.46 4.57
C PHE A 137 -6.26 -6.94 4.38
N TYR A 138 -6.01 -7.76 3.36
CA TYR A 138 -4.66 -8.21 3.00
C TYR A 138 -3.74 -7.02 2.69
N VAL A 139 -4.22 -6.05 1.90
CA VAL A 139 -3.46 -4.83 1.60
C VAL A 139 -3.20 -4.01 2.87
N LEU A 140 -4.14 -3.95 3.83
CA LEU A 140 -3.93 -3.28 5.12
C LEU A 140 -2.84 -3.96 5.96
N ILE A 141 -2.84 -5.30 6.06
CA ILE A 141 -1.79 -6.05 6.78
C ILE A 141 -0.41 -5.77 6.18
N MET A 142 -0.33 -5.74 4.86
CA MET A 142 0.93 -5.46 4.16
C MET A 142 1.36 -3.99 4.30
N SER A 143 0.40 -3.08 4.37
CA SER A 143 0.65 -1.64 4.55
C SER A 143 0.82 -1.24 6.02
N PHE A 144 0.73 -2.19 6.96
CA PHE A 144 0.83 -1.92 8.39
C PHE A 144 2.06 -1.07 8.79
N PRO A 145 3.28 -1.29 8.25
CA PRO A 145 4.42 -0.45 8.60
C PRO A 145 4.23 1.03 8.26
N VAL A 146 3.46 1.33 7.21
CA VAL A 146 3.12 2.70 6.81
C VAL A 146 2.12 3.29 7.81
N ILE A 147 1.08 2.54 8.18
CA ILE A 147 0.09 2.96 9.19
C ILE A 147 0.79 3.20 10.54
N GLU A 148 1.65 2.27 10.95
CA GLU A 148 2.50 2.39 12.14
C GLU A 148 3.34 3.66 12.08
N GLY A 149 4.02 3.90 10.95
CA GLY A 149 4.81 5.10 10.68
C GLY A 149 4.02 6.41 10.73
N MET A 150 2.73 6.40 10.35
CA MET A 150 1.87 7.60 10.31
C MET A 150 1.26 7.95 11.67
N VAL A 151 0.84 6.94 12.44
CA VAL A 151 -0.02 7.14 13.62
C VAL A 151 0.69 6.82 14.94
N PHE A 152 1.43 5.71 14.99
CA PHE A 152 1.90 5.13 16.24
C PHE A 152 3.36 5.47 16.55
N ARG A 153 4.16 5.72 15.51
CA ARG A 153 5.61 5.93 15.64
C ARG A 153 5.97 7.34 16.10
N LYS A 154 6.82 7.43 17.12
CA LYS A 154 7.35 8.69 17.67
C LYS A 154 8.85 8.91 17.44
N ASP A 155 9.54 7.95 16.82
CA ASP A 155 10.96 8.06 16.51
C ASP A 155 11.21 8.86 15.22
N ASP A 156 12.48 9.15 14.93
CA ASP A 156 12.86 9.95 13.75
C ASP A 156 12.55 9.27 12.41
N GLY A 157 12.32 7.95 12.41
CA GLY A 157 11.90 7.19 11.22
C GLY A 157 10.39 7.25 10.93
N ARG A 158 9.62 8.08 11.64
CA ARG A 158 8.17 8.28 11.43
C ARG A 158 7.88 8.96 10.09
N VAL A 159 6.65 8.79 9.62
CA VAL A 159 6.14 9.58 8.48
C VAL A 159 5.94 11.02 8.95
N SER A 160 6.44 11.98 8.17
CA SER A 160 6.28 13.40 8.49
C SER A 160 4.80 13.77 8.59
N LEU A 161 4.42 14.48 9.66
CA LEU A 161 3.03 14.90 9.93
C LEU A 161 2.44 15.67 8.75
N LEU A 162 3.24 16.52 8.10
CA LEU A 162 2.83 17.28 6.92
C LEU A 162 2.43 16.33 5.77
N SER A 163 3.22 15.27 5.56
CA SER A 163 2.91 14.27 4.53
C SER A 163 1.61 13.54 4.83
N THR A 164 1.36 13.21 6.10
CA THR A 164 0.12 12.59 6.56
C THR A 164 -1.07 13.51 6.31
N LEU A 165 -0.98 14.79 6.67
CA LEU A 165 -2.03 15.78 6.43
C LEU A 165 -2.34 15.94 4.94
N MET A 166 -1.30 16.10 4.10
CA MET A 166 -1.48 16.20 2.65
C MET A 166 -2.12 14.93 2.07
N SER A 167 -1.70 13.75 2.53
CA SER A 167 -2.29 12.47 2.12
C SER A 167 -3.78 12.40 2.47
N THR A 168 -4.16 12.87 3.66
CA THR A 168 -5.55 12.91 4.11
C THR A 168 -6.38 13.86 3.24
N VAL A 169 -5.88 15.06 2.94
CA VAL A 169 -6.57 16.02 2.07
C VAL A 169 -6.76 15.45 0.68
N VAL A 170 -5.71 14.88 0.08
CA VAL A 170 -5.79 14.26 -1.25
C VAL A 170 -6.79 13.10 -1.23
N SER A 171 -6.79 12.26 -0.18
CA SER A 171 -7.76 11.16 -0.03
C SER A 171 -9.20 11.67 0.05
N LEU A 172 -9.45 12.75 0.80
CA LEU A 172 -10.76 13.40 0.90
C LEU A 172 -11.23 13.91 -0.46
N VAL A 173 -10.35 14.52 -1.24
CA VAL A 173 -10.66 14.96 -2.61
C VAL A 173 -11.07 13.77 -3.48
N PHE A 174 -10.30 12.67 -3.48
CA PHE A 174 -10.67 11.46 -4.23
C PHE A 174 -12.01 10.87 -3.80
N LEU A 175 -12.27 10.78 -2.50
CA LEU A 175 -13.54 10.27 -1.97
C LEU A 175 -14.71 11.17 -2.36
N SER A 176 -14.53 12.49 -2.28
CA SER A 176 -15.56 13.45 -2.67
C SER A 176 -15.87 13.36 -4.17
N LEU A 177 -14.84 13.32 -5.03
CA LEU A 177 -14.99 13.14 -6.47
C LEU A 177 -15.71 11.83 -6.80
N GLY A 178 -15.31 10.72 -6.15
CA GLY A 178 -15.98 9.44 -6.30
C GLY A 178 -17.44 9.48 -5.87
N TYR A 179 -17.76 10.20 -4.79
CA TYR A 179 -19.12 10.39 -4.34
C TYR A 179 -19.96 11.20 -5.34
N PHE A 180 -19.43 12.31 -5.87
CA PHE A 180 -20.10 13.10 -6.90
C PHE A 180 -20.36 12.29 -8.18
N LEU A 181 -19.40 11.49 -8.62
CA LEU A 181 -19.54 10.62 -9.81
C LEU A 181 -20.54 9.48 -9.61
N LEU A 182 -20.77 9.01 -8.39
CA LEU A 182 -21.77 7.97 -8.11
C LEU A 182 -23.19 8.52 -7.99
N LEU A 183 -23.33 9.83 -7.81
CA LEU A 183 -24.62 10.51 -7.70
C LEU A 183 -25.19 10.99 -9.05
N HIS A 184 -24.37 10.99 -10.11
CA HIS A 184 -24.74 11.44 -11.46
C HIS A 184 -24.62 10.28 -12.45
#